data_AF-A0A2H9TIB9-F1
#
_entry.id   AF-A0A2H9TIB9-F1
#
_cell.length_a   1.000
_cell.length_b   1.000
_cell.length_c   1.000
_cell.angle_alpha   90.00
_cell.angle_beta   90.00
_cell.angle_gamma   90.00
#
_symmetry.space_group_name_H-M   'P 1'
#
loop_
_entity.id
_entity.type
_entity.pdbx_description
1 polymer ?
#
loop_
_entity_poly.entity_id
_entity_poly.type
_entity_poly.pdbx_seq_one_letter_code
_entity_poly.pdbx_strand_id
1 'polypeptide(L)'
;MESAEKSHLVLPGLLRAIDEVSQVDSLLAEYCQSLQLMGVEIQQIEELNRGLNIQNNNQQRLLDELDSILVDIFTNIDGLTGRLEDAEKVGEIAEAAMMVHSLREKYVEAKRVAKKIVLRLIGLDDLVPFLQAYSPLITALHRIDGRRHTEVVTSYQMEMSTIFRRETADLLEVLKNTRLIKRGPDEKNYLFVSLSASMVGDKMSSMGERLISMGQKTSGANVSSRKFSTLPLFDPNVLPELESGEGLLPDQIFHLMIMCIALVMDIQQSVCAQIFYEMREGEVESDERLLRMVDSMMMAAFASADEVLGSFIDYVTKLDNSISIDLLVVLDIRIQQLQTQLPIFAKMLTTLRRRLVSIAEVFIADQVAVIEAMKFSARKRSGIFPFVSLFPTFITRMEKVAGDTQGPTRELMNKGYERLTAAIFRSLDALAAEAERSADEKERINASVMNIQNSHYLVSQLDAIKSPAVETSLRLAQSRFDHHLSLYSSLSLHRFFSKLLEFFDGISAQLENTPPEEVAFHASYSKASAKRVLTAYPVREVRKNLELVWVRVEKHFGDDKTVRQVVWRAIQDYFVKDSTQFAEAIQKVYPGTDVQLCYSVADAMACFSEISH
;
A
#
# COMPACT_ATOMS: atom_id res chain seq x y z
N MET A 1 -73.49 -14.37 2.80
CA MET A 1 -72.27 -14.25 1.97
C MET A 1 -71.21 -13.36 2.61
N GLU A 2 -71.55 -12.28 3.33
CA GLU A 2 -70.56 -11.42 4.02
C GLU A 2 -69.67 -12.10 5.10
N SER A 3 -70.16 -13.14 5.78
CA SER A 3 -69.38 -13.84 6.82
C SER A 3 -68.24 -14.71 6.25
N ALA A 4 -68.38 -15.19 5.02
CA ALA A 4 -67.36 -16.03 4.37
C ALA A 4 -66.24 -15.17 3.75
N GLU A 5 -66.58 -14.00 3.20
CA GLU A 5 -65.58 -13.03 2.69
C GLU A 5 -64.75 -12.42 3.82
N LYS A 6 -65.36 -12.07 4.96
CA LYS A 6 -64.58 -11.60 6.13
C LYS A 6 -63.67 -12.69 6.70
N SER A 7 -64.11 -13.96 6.70
CA SER A 7 -63.27 -15.09 7.11
C SER A 7 -62.07 -15.29 6.18
N HIS A 8 -62.21 -15.06 4.86
CA HIS A 8 -61.12 -15.17 3.90
C HIS A 8 -60.05 -14.07 4.02
N LEU A 9 -60.39 -12.91 4.60
CA LEU A 9 -59.44 -11.83 4.85
C LEU A 9 -58.74 -11.94 6.20
N VAL A 10 -59.45 -12.45 7.22
CA VAL A 10 -58.95 -12.53 8.61
C VAL A 10 -58.11 -13.79 8.84
N LEU A 11 -58.43 -14.92 8.19
CA LEU A 11 -57.65 -16.16 8.33
C LEU A 11 -56.17 -15.98 7.92
N PRO A 12 -55.84 -15.36 6.77
CA PRO A 12 -54.44 -15.15 6.38
C PRO A 12 -53.68 -14.26 7.36
N GLY A 13 -54.36 -13.27 7.96
CA GLY A 13 -53.79 -12.41 9.00
C GLY A 13 -53.52 -13.15 10.31
N LEU A 14 -54.47 -14.00 10.76
CA LEU A 14 -54.28 -14.86 11.93
C LEU A 14 -53.20 -15.92 11.69
N LEU A 15 -53.14 -16.52 10.49
CA LEU A 15 -52.10 -17.48 10.14
C LEU A 15 -50.72 -16.82 10.10
N ARG A 16 -50.62 -15.59 9.58
CA ARG A 16 -49.37 -14.81 9.61
C ARG A 16 -48.97 -14.42 11.04
N ALA A 17 -49.93 -14.01 11.87
CA ALA A 17 -49.65 -13.72 13.28
C ALA A 17 -49.24 -14.98 14.06
N ILE A 18 -49.81 -16.14 13.76
CA ILE A 18 -49.39 -17.43 14.35
C ILE A 18 -47.99 -17.80 13.87
N ASP A 19 -47.66 -17.56 12.61
CA ASP A 19 -46.32 -17.79 12.07
C ASP A 19 -45.29 -16.85 12.71
N GLU A 20 -45.62 -15.56 12.86
CA GLU A 20 -44.79 -14.56 13.56
C GLU A 20 -44.58 -14.93 15.04
N VAL A 21 -45.64 -15.38 15.74
CA VAL A 21 -45.51 -15.87 17.13
C VAL A 21 -44.66 -17.13 17.20
N SER A 22 -44.80 -18.05 16.23
CA SER A 22 -43.96 -19.26 16.16
C SER A 22 -42.49 -18.93 15.89
N GLN A 23 -42.22 -17.92 15.06
CA GLN A 23 -40.87 -17.41 14.83
C GLN A 23 -40.29 -16.74 16.09
N VAL A 24 -41.09 -15.97 16.82
CA VAL A 24 -40.68 -15.36 18.10
C VAL A 24 -40.41 -16.43 19.15
N ASP A 25 -41.22 -17.49 19.24
CA ASP A 25 -40.96 -18.61 20.15
C ASP A 25 -39.68 -19.37 19.78
N SER A 26 -39.41 -19.55 18.48
CA SER A 26 -38.13 -20.12 18.02
C SER A 26 -36.94 -19.23 18.40
N LEU A 27 -37.05 -17.91 18.20
CA LEU A 27 -36.04 -16.94 18.59
C LEU A 27 -35.83 -16.92 20.11
N LEU A 28 -36.89 -16.96 20.91
CA LEU A 28 -36.81 -17.01 22.37
C LEU A 28 -36.19 -18.33 22.85
N ALA A 29 -36.47 -19.45 22.18
CA ALA A 29 -35.83 -20.73 22.47
C ALA A 29 -34.33 -20.68 22.16
N GLU A 30 -33.94 -20.11 21.03
CA GLU A 30 -32.53 -19.89 20.67
C GLU A 30 -31.82 -18.95 21.66
N TYR A 31 -32.46 -17.84 22.05
CA TYR A 31 -31.93 -16.92 23.06
C TYR A 31 -31.82 -17.58 24.44
N CYS A 32 -32.80 -18.38 24.86
CA CYS A 32 -32.73 -19.12 26.11
C CYS A 32 -31.59 -20.15 26.09
N GLN A 33 -31.41 -20.86 24.97
CA GLN A 33 -30.31 -21.81 24.81
C GLN A 33 -28.95 -21.10 24.82
N SER A 34 -28.85 -19.94 24.15
CA SER A 34 -27.65 -19.11 24.16
C SER A 34 -27.34 -18.55 25.56
N LEU A 35 -28.35 -18.11 26.31
CA LEU A 35 -28.19 -17.65 27.71
C LEU A 35 -27.82 -18.78 28.66
N GLN A 36 -28.34 -19.99 28.46
CA GLN A 36 -27.95 -21.16 29.24
C GLN A 36 -26.50 -21.56 28.95
N LEU A 37 -26.10 -21.58 27.68
CA LEU A 37 -24.70 -21.81 27.28
C LEU A 37 -23.78 -20.74 27.87
N MET A 38 -24.15 -19.46 27.75
CA MET A 38 -23.39 -18.36 28.34
C MET A 38 -23.34 -18.45 29.87
N GLY A 39 -24.41 -18.91 30.52
CA GLY A 39 -24.43 -19.14 31.97
C GLY A 39 -23.48 -20.26 32.41
N VAL A 40 -23.41 -21.34 31.65
CA VAL A 40 -22.43 -22.43 31.87
C VAL A 40 -21.01 -21.94 31.63
N GLU A 41 -20.78 -21.14 30.59
CA GLU A 41 -19.48 -20.52 30.30
C GLU A 41 -19.06 -19.56 31.42
N ILE A 42 -19.97 -18.72 31.93
CA ILE A 42 -19.69 -17.82 33.04
C ILE A 42 -19.33 -18.60 34.31
N GLN A 43 -20.06 -19.66 34.64
CA GLN A 43 -19.72 -20.52 35.78
C GLN A 43 -18.34 -21.18 35.62
N GLN A 44 -18.01 -21.66 34.42
CA GLN A 44 -16.68 -22.20 34.14
C GLN A 44 -15.59 -21.13 34.31
N ILE A 45 -15.83 -19.90 33.86
CA ILE A 45 -14.91 -18.77 34.04
C ILE A 45 -14.77 -18.41 35.53
N GLU A 46 -15.85 -18.43 36.32
CA GLU A 46 -15.82 -18.15 37.76
C GLU A 46 -15.06 -19.22 38.55
N GLU A 47 -15.27 -20.50 38.23
CA GLU A 47 -14.52 -21.61 38.82
C GLU A 47 -13.03 -21.56 38.45
N LEU A 48 -12.73 -21.24 37.18
CA LEU A 48 -11.36 -21.05 36.71
C LEU A 48 -10.69 -19.88 37.43
N ASN A 49 -11.39 -18.75 37.58
CA ASN A 49 -10.91 -17.56 38.30
C ASN A 49 -10.66 -17.84 39.78
N ARG A 50 -11.54 -18.63 40.42
CA ARG A 50 -11.36 -19.05 41.81
C ARG A 50 -10.14 -19.96 41.97
N GLY A 51 -9.96 -20.92 41.05
CA GLY A 51 -8.77 -21.76 40.98
C GLY A 51 -7.50 -20.96 40.80
N LEU A 52 -7.48 -20.02 39.85
CA LEU A 52 -6.40 -19.06 39.63
C LEU A 52 -6.08 -18.22 40.87
N ASN A 53 -7.09 -17.80 41.64
CA ASN A 53 -6.90 -16.98 42.83
C ASN A 53 -6.26 -17.77 43.99
N ILE A 54 -6.67 -19.05 44.16
CA ILE A 54 -6.05 -19.96 45.13
C ILE A 54 -4.62 -20.29 44.72
N GLN A 55 -4.41 -20.57 43.44
CA GLN A 55 -3.09 -20.80 42.85
C GLN A 55 -2.19 -19.57 43.05
N ASN A 56 -2.68 -18.35 42.83
CA ASN A 56 -1.95 -17.10 43.07
C ASN A 56 -1.57 -16.88 44.53
N ASN A 57 -2.39 -17.29 45.50
CA ASN A 57 -2.11 -17.14 46.93
C ASN A 57 -1.08 -18.16 47.44
N ASN A 58 -1.20 -19.41 47.00
CA ASN A 58 -0.23 -20.46 47.31
C ASN A 58 1.10 -20.21 46.58
N GLN A 59 0.96 -19.74 45.34
CA GLN A 59 1.85 -18.83 44.64
C GLN A 59 2.55 -17.98 45.69
N GLN A 60 1.86 -16.92 46.09
CA GLN A 60 2.19 -15.93 47.10
C GLN A 60 3.31 -16.32 48.07
N ARG A 61 2.93 -17.29 48.90
CA ARG A 61 3.73 -17.76 50.03
C ARG A 61 5.03 -18.44 49.63
N LEU A 62 5.05 -19.14 48.50
CA LEU A 62 6.28 -19.76 47.97
C LEU A 62 7.31 -18.71 47.52
N LEU A 63 6.87 -17.52 47.07
CA LEU A 63 7.79 -16.40 46.80
C LEU A 63 8.39 -15.89 48.09
N ASP A 64 7.56 -15.65 49.10
CA ASP A 64 8.02 -15.12 50.37
C ASP A 64 9.03 -16.09 51.03
N GLU A 65 8.84 -17.41 50.86
CA GLU A 65 9.79 -18.45 51.27
C GLU A 65 11.07 -18.48 50.41
N LEU A 66 10.97 -18.39 49.08
CA LEU A 66 12.13 -18.32 48.18
C LEU A 66 12.97 -17.05 48.42
N ASP A 67 12.33 -15.92 48.67
CA ASP A 67 12.98 -14.65 49.00
C ASP A 67 13.67 -14.74 50.37
N SER A 68 13.05 -15.42 51.35
CA SER A 68 13.69 -15.72 52.63
C SER A 68 14.93 -16.62 52.47
N ILE A 69 14.86 -17.65 51.63
CA ILE A 69 15.99 -18.54 51.34
C ILE A 69 17.09 -17.78 50.57
N LEU A 70 16.73 -16.91 49.64
CA LEU A 70 17.66 -16.03 48.94
C LEU A 70 18.42 -15.15 49.93
N VAL A 71 17.72 -14.47 50.85
CA VAL A 71 18.33 -13.63 51.88
C VAL A 71 19.26 -14.44 52.80
N ASP A 72 18.87 -15.67 53.17
CA ASP A 72 19.72 -16.57 53.97
C ASP A 72 20.97 -17.04 53.19
N ILE A 73 20.87 -17.20 51.88
CA ILE A 73 22.02 -17.51 51.02
C ILE A 73 22.92 -16.27 50.88
N PHE A 74 22.37 -15.07 50.63
CA PHE A 74 23.13 -13.82 50.54
C PHE A 74 23.91 -13.51 51.83
N THR A 75 23.26 -13.67 52.99
CA THR A 75 23.89 -13.40 54.30
C THR A 75 25.00 -14.40 54.63
N ASN A 76 24.90 -15.66 54.18
CA ASN A 76 25.99 -16.64 54.29
C ASN A 76 27.12 -16.40 53.28
N ILE A 77 26.85 -15.78 52.13
CA ILE A 77 27.86 -15.44 51.12
C ILE A 77 28.72 -14.24 51.56
N ASP A 78 28.17 -13.27 52.29
CA ASP A 78 28.96 -12.20 52.92
C ASP A 78 30.03 -12.77 53.87
N GLY A 79 29.77 -13.90 54.53
CA GLY A 79 30.76 -14.63 55.34
C GLY A 79 31.87 -15.33 54.52
N LEU A 80 31.61 -15.63 53.24
CA LEU A 80 32.56 -16.27 52.31
C LEU A 80 33.46 -15.26 51.58
N THR A 81 33.11 -13.97 51.56
CA THR A 81 33.98 -12.90 51.03
C THR A 81 35.33 -12.81 51.73
N GLY A 82 35.45 -13.33 52.97
CA GLY A 82 36.71 -13.45 53.70
C GLY A 82 37.64 -14.58 53.24
N ARG A 83 37.24 -15.45 52.30
CA ARG A 83 38.04 -16.61 51.84
C ARG A 83 37.99 -16.77 50.32
N LEU A 84 38.39 -15.72 49.61
CA LEU A 84 38.51 -15.65 48.15
C LEU A 84 39.89 -16.12 47.65
N GLU A 85 40.10 -17.43 47.53
CA GLU A 85 41.26 -17.98 46.79
C GLU A 85 40.90 -19.09 45.77
N ASP A 86 39.68 -19.65 45.80
CA ASP A 86 39.32 -20.79 44.93
C ASP A 86 38.36 -20.37 43.79
N ALA A 87 38.88 -20.30 42.56
CA ALA A 87 38.08 -20.04 41.35
C ALA A 87 36.96 -21.07 41.11
N GLU A 88 37.01 -22.23 41.77
CA GLU A 88 36.00 -23.30 41.73
C GLU A 88 34.72 -22.90 42.47
N LYS A 89 34.83 -22.26 43.65
CA LYS A 89 33.69 -21.79 44.44
C LYS A 89 32.93 -20.64 43.78
N VAL A 90 33.63 -19.80 43.02
CA VAL A 90 33.01 -18.68 42.27
C VAL A 90 32.13 -19.20 41.14
N GLY A 91 32.54 -20.27 40.46
CA GLY A 91 31.73 -20.95 39.43
C GLY A 91 30.47 -21.58 40.03
N GLU A 92 30.60 -22.30 41.14
CA GLU A 92 29.47 -22.93 41.85
C GLU A 92 28.45 -21.91 42.37
N ILE A 93 28.90 -20.75 42.87
CA ILE A 93 28.01 -19.67 43.34
C ILE A 93 27.29 -19.02 42.16
N ALA A 94 27.96 -18.82 41.02
CA ALA A 94 27.33 -18.30 39.80
C ALA A 94 26.29 -19.31 39.24
N GLU A 95 26.61 -20.60 39.21
CA GLU A 95 25.66 -21.66 38.81
C GLU A 95 24.45 -21.75 39.75
N ALA A 96 24.67 -21.71 41.07
CA ALA A 96 23.61 -21.74 42.07
C ALA A 96 22.69 -20.51 41.95
N ALA A 97 23.25 -19.34 41.70
CA ALA A 97 22.49 -18.12 41.48
C ALA A 97 21.64 -18.15 40.20
N MET A 98 22.20 -18.67 39.11
CA MET A 98 21.47 -18.85 37.84
C MET A 98 20.36 -19.90 37.99
N MET A 99 20.59 -20.96 38.79
CA MET A 99 19.58 -21.98 39.09
C MET A 99 18.43 -21.44 39.97
N VAL A 100 18.74 -20.60 40.96
CA VAL A 100 17.72 -19.92 41.80
C VAL A 100 16.94 -18.91 40.97
N HIS A 101 17.57 -18.22 40.02
CA HIS A 101 16.88 -17.35 39.07
C HIS A 101 15.92 -18.13 38.15
N SER A 102 16.36 -19.27 37.59
CA SER A 102 15.51 -20.16 36.79
C SER A 102 14.29 -20.68 37.58
N LEU A 103 14.44 -20.89 38.90
CA LEU A 103 13.34 -21.28 39.79
C LEU A 103 12.35 -20.12 40.04
N ARG A 104 12.85 -18.89 40.16
CA ARG A 104 12.03 -17.68 40.29
C ARG A 104 11.23 -17.38 39.02
N GLU A 105 11.80 -17.61 37.85
CA GLU A 105 11.12 -17.49 36.55
C GLU A 105 9.92 -18.43 36.44
N LYS A 106 10.12 -19.73 36.75
CA LYS A 106 9.07 -20.76 36.77
C LYS A 106 7.93 -20.45 37.74
N TYR A 107 8.20 -19.65 38.76
CA TYR A 107 7.22 -19.22 39.72
C TYR A 107 6.41 -18.01 39.20
N VAL A 108 7.09 -17.00 38.65
CA VAL A 108 6.46 -15.80 38.08
C VAL A 108 5.57 -16.15 36.88
N GLU A 109 5.94 -17.21 36.16
CA GLU A 109 5.16 -17.89 35.11
C GLU A 109 3.69 -18.05 35.48
N ALA A 110 3.42 -18.32 36.76
CA ALA A 110 2.12 -18.78 37.20
C ALA A 110 1.25 -17.66 37.82
N LYS A 111 1.77 -16.42 37.88
CA LYS A 111 1.09 -15.25 38.47
C LYS A 111 0.56 -14.24 37.45
N ARG A 112 0.75 -14.47 36.15
CA ARG A 112 0.47 -13.41 35.16
C ARG A 112 -0.81 -13.60 34.37
N VAL A 113 -1.64 -12.56 34.47
CA VAL A 113 -2.63 -12.17 33.47
C VAL A 113 -2.09 -10.91 32.80
N ALA A 114 -1.64 -11.02 31.56
CA ALA A 114 -1.10 -9.91 30.77
C ALA A 114 -2.20 -8.86 30.49
N LYS A 115 -2.26 -7.82 31.34
CA LYS A 115 -3.18 -6.68 31.17
C LYS A 115 -2.48 -5.36 30.80
N LYS A 116 -1.16 -5.33 30.60
CA LYS A 116 -0.42 -4.11 30.23
C LYS A 116 0.33 -4.27 28.91
N ILE A 117 0.18 -3.28 28.02
CA ILE A 117 0.82 -3.18 26.71
C ILE A 117 2.21 -2.58 26.90
N VAL A 118 3.05 -3.28 27.66
CA VAL A 118 4.46 -2.92 27.87
C VAL A 118 5.20 -4.24 27.90
N LEU A 119 6.22 -4.38 27.05
CA LEU A 119 7.18 -5.47 27.21
C LEU A 119 7.91 -5.24 28.53
N ARG A 120 7.50 -5.96 29.57
CA ARG A 120 8.22 -5.99 30.83
C ARG A 120 8.93 -7.33 30.86
N LEU A 121 10.25 -7.32 30.73
CA LEU A 121 11.06 -8.50 31.05
C LEU A 121 11.01 -8.73 32.56
N ILE A 122 9.89 -9.20 33.06
CA ILE A 122 9.70 -9.40 34.48
C ILE A 122 10.65 -10.52 34.91
N GLY A 123 11.36 -10.27 36.02
CA GLY A 123 12.54 -11.04 36.43
C GLY A 123 13.83 -10.22 36.28
N LEU A 124 13.90 -9.34 35.28
CA LEU A 124 15.05 -8.47 35.01
C LEU A 124 15.27 -7.41 36.10
N ASP A 125 14.17 -6.87 36.65
CA ASP A 125 14.20 -5.82 37.69
C ASP A 125 14.95 -6.27 38.95
N ASP A 126 14.98 -7.58 39.22
CA ASP A 126 15.68 -8.18 40.36
C ASP A 126 17.00 -8.86 39.95
N LEU A 127 17.10 -9.35 38.71
CA LEU A 127 18.31 -9.94 38.15
C LEU A 127 19.43 -8.92 37.96
N VAL A 128 19.12 -7.70 37.52
CA VAL A 128 20.14 -6.68 37.26
C VAL A 128 20.86 -6.27 38.56
N PRO A 129 20.17 -5.91 39.66
CA PRO A 129 20.82 -5.66 40.95
C PRO A 129 21.63 -6.85 41.46
N PHE A 130 21.12 -8.06 41.27
CA PHE A 130 21.84 -9.29 41.63
C PHE A 130 23.17 -9.41 40.87
N LEU A 131 23.12 -9.36 39.53
CA LEU A 131 24.31 -9.46 38.70
C LEU A 131 25.30 -8.32 38.95
N GLN A 132 24.80 -7.12 39.26
CA GLN A 132 25.63 -5.98 39.63
C GLN A 132 26.44 -6.25 40.90
N ALA A 133 25.84 -6.89 41.92
CA ALA A 133 26.55 -7.25 43.16
C ALA A 133 27.73 -8.20 42.91
N TYR A 134 27.65 -9.06 41.90
CA TYR A 134 28.70 -10.00 41.51
C TYR A 134 29.56 -9.54 40.31
N SER A 135 29.31 -8.35 39.77
CA SER A 135 30.07 -7.82 38.63
C SER A 135 31.60 -7.83 38.83
N PRO A 136 32.15 -7.48 40.02
CA PRO A 136 33.61 -7.54 40.23
C PRO A 136 34.16 -8.96 40.11
N LEU A 137 33.39 -9.96 40.55
CA LEU A 137 33.76 -11.38 40.48
C LEU A 137 33.67 -11.92 39.05
N ILE A 138 32.60 -11.61 38.33
CA ILE A 138 32.40 -12.00 36.93
C ILE A 138 33.53 -11.42 36.07
N THR A 139 33.90 -10.16 36.33
CA THR A 139 35.00 -9.50 35.62
C THR A 139 36.36 -10.08 36.00
N ALA A 140 36.62 -10.36 37.29
CA ALA A 140 37.84 -11.03 37.70
C ALA A 140 37.97 -12.41 37.04
N LEU A 141 36.86 -13.15 36.92
CA LEU A 141 36.80 -14.43 36.22
C LEU A 141 37.14 -14.26 34.72
N HIS A 142 36.68 -13.20 34.06
CA HIS A 142 37.06 -12.89 32.67
C HIS A 142 38.59 -12.80 32.48
N ARG A 143 39.31 -12.23 33.46
CA ARG A 143 40.77 -12.04 33.42
C ARG A 143 41.56 -13.31 33.75
N ILE A 144 41.02 -14.14 34.65
CA ILE A 144 41.73 -15.29 35.23
C ILE A 144 41.40 -16.59 34.47
N ASP A 145 40.13 -16.81 34.14
CA ASP A 145 39.64 -18.04 33.48
C ASP A 145 38.54 -17.70 32.47
N GLY A 146 38.95 -17.40 31.24
CA GLY A 146 38.05 -17.06 30.15
C GLY A 146 37.09 -18.19 29.76
N ARG A 147 37.40 -19.45 30.06
CA ARG A 147 36.50 -20.58 29.75
C ARG A 147 35.29 -20.54 30.69
N ARG A 148 35.51 -20.45 32.00
CA ARG A 148 34.44 -20.35 32.99
C ARG A 148 33.63 -19.06 32.84
N HIS A 149 34.28 -17.95 32.50
CA HIS A 149 33.57 -16.71 32.13
C HIS A 149 32.62 -16.92 30.95
N THR A 150 33.05 -17.64 29.91
CA THR A 150 32.21 -17.98 28.75
C THR A 150 31.02 -18.87 29.14
N GLU A 151 31.20 -19.82 30.07
CA GLU A 151 30.13 -20.66 30.60
C GLU A 151 29.05 -19.83 31.33
N VAL A 152 29.46 -18.85 32.14
CA VAL A 152 28.55 -17.90 32.81
C VAL A 152 27.80 -17.01 31.80
N VAL A 153 28.52 -16.47 30.80
CA VAL A 153 27.93 -15.66 29.72
C VAL A 153 26.90 -16.47 28.92
N THR A 154 27.22 -17.72 28.58
CA THR A 154 26.33 -18.61 27.82
C THR A 154 25.06 -18.95 28.62
N SER A 155 25.21 -19.19 29.92
CA SER A 155 24.09 -19.47 30.81
C SER A 155 23.15 -18.27 30.91
N TYR A 156 23.71 -17.06 31.08
CA TYR A 156 22.91 -15.82 31.03
C TYR A 156 22.16 -15.67 29.70
N GLN A 157 22.84 -15.88 28.56
CA GLN A 157 22.22 -15.79 27.23
C GLN A 157 21.03 -16.75 27.09
N MET A 158 21.17 -17.97 27.59
CA MET A 158 20.14 -19.01 27.49
C MET A 158 18.89 -18.66 28.30
N GLU A 159 19.07 -18.21 29.55
CA GLU A 159 17.96 -17.77 30.40
C GLU A 159 17.29 -16.51 29.79
N MET A 160 18.08 -15.51 29.40
CA MET A 160 17.56 -14.28 28.77
C MET A 160 16.80 -14.56 27.47
N SER A 161 17.30 -15.48 26.64
CA SER A 161 16.62 -15.87 25.41
C SER A 161 15.27 -16.54 25.68
N THR A 162 15.19 -17.35 26.74
CA THR A 162 13.97 -18.04 27.14
C THR A 162 12.92 -17.03 27.61
N ILE A 163 13.29 -16.14 28.54
CA ILE A 163 12.42 -15.07 29.05
C ILE A 163 11.96 -14.17 27.90
N PHE A 164 12.91 -13.63 27.13
CA PHE A 164 12.61 -12.65 26.09
C PHE A 164 11.70 -13.24 25.01
N ARG A 165 11.94 -14.48 24.56
CA ARG A 165 11.09 -15.17 23.59
C ARG A 165 9.65 -15.30 24.06
N ARG A 166 9.45 -15.66 25.33
CA ARG A 166 8.11 -15.81 25.89
C ARG A 166 7.40 -14.45 25.98
N GLU A 167 8.05 -13.44 26.56
CA GLU A 167 7.44 -12.10 26.73
C GLU A 167 7.10 -11.45 25.39
N THR A 168 7.94 -11.62 24.38
CA THR A 168 7.69 -11.09 23.04
C THR A 168 6.57 -11.84 22.31
N ALA A 169 6.43 -13.15 22.53
CA ALA A 169 5.30 -13.92 22.04
C ALA A 169 3.97 -13.47 22.68
N ASP A 170 3.95 -13.29 24.01
CA ASP A 170 2.77 -12.81 24.74
C ASP A 170 2.38 -11.39 24.31
N LEU A 171 3.36 -10.48 24.17
CA LEU A 171 3.14 -9.13 23.63
C LEU A 171 2.50 -9.18 22.25
N LEU A 172 3.03 -10.03 21.35
CA LEU A 172 2.52 -10.19 20.01
C LEU A 172 1.07 -10.69 20.02
N GLU A 173 0.76 -11.67 20.86
CA GLU A 173 -0.58 -12.23 21.00
C GLU A 173 -1.59 -11.19 21.51
N VAL A 174 -1.22 -10.44 22.55
CA VAL A 174 -2.05 -9.35 23.10
C VAL A 174 -2.33 -8.32 22.02
N LEU A 175 -1.31 -7.83 21.29
CA LEU A 175 -1.47 -6.83 20.24
C LEU A 175 -2.32 -7.35 19.08
N LYS A 176 -2.12 -8.61 18.64
CA LYS A 176 -2.92 -9.25 17.58
C LYS A 176 -4.39 -9.43 17.96
N ASN A 177 -4.66 -9.93 19.16
CA ASN A 177 -6.01 -10.34 19.55
C ASN A 177 -6.86 -9.20 20.08
N THR A 178 -6.26 -8.21 20.74
CA THR A 178 -7.01 -7.16 21.44
C THR A 178 -7.01 -5.81 20.74
N ARG A 179 -6.03 -5.54 19.85
CA ARG A 179 -5.82 -4.21 19.28
C ARG A 179 -5.83 -4.16 17.77
N LEU A 180 -5.47 -5.24 17.06
CA LEU A 180 -5.31 -5.17 15.62
C LEU A 180 -6.63 -4.89 14.88
N ILE A 181 -6.67 -3.75 14.19
CA ILE A 181 -7.74 -3.45 13.23
C ILE A 181 -7.51 -4.28 11.98
N LYS A 182 -8.45 -5.19 11.70
CA LYS A 182 -8.50 -5.94 10.44
C LYS A 182 -9.23 -5.09 9.40
N ARG A 183 -8.53 -4.72 8.32
CA ARG A 183 -9.13 -3.98 7.20
C ARG A 183 -10.20 -4.83 6.52
N GLY A 184 -11.40 -4.30 6.38
CA GLY A 184 -12.55 -4.97 5.74
C GLY A 184 -12.40 -5.10 4.21
N PRO A 185 -13.24 -5.90 3.54
CA PRO A 185 -13.21 -6.06 2.08
C PRO A 185 -13.43 -4.73 1.34
N ASP A 186 -14.29 -3.85 1.84
CA ASP A 186 -14.58 -2.54 1.22
C ASP A 186 -13.40 -1.57 1.25
N GLU A 187 -12.47 -1.75 2.19
CA GLU A 187 -11.27 -0.92 2.30
C GLU A 187 -10.17 -1.35 1.31
N LYS A 188 -10.33 -2.49 0.63
CA LYS A 188 -9.39 -3.01 -0.39
C LYS A 188 -9.80 -2.64 -1.83
N ASN A 189 -10.86 -1.85 -1.99
CA ASN A 189 -11.40 -1.45 -3.28
C ASN A 189 -10.44 -0.58 -4.13
N TYR A 190 -9.32 -0.12 -3.57
CA TYR A 190 -8.25 0.56 -4.31
C TYR A 190 -7.27 -0.39 -5.02
N LEU A 191 -7.31 -1.71 -4.72
CA LEU A 191 -6.41 -2.71 -5.29
C LEU A 191 -6.94 -3.25 -6.62
N PHE A 192 -6.05 -3.44 -7.60
CA PHE A 192 -6.43 -3.99 -8.91
C PHE A 192 -6.98 -5.40 -8.81
N VAL A 193 -6.47 -6.21 -7.87
CA VAL A 193 -6.97 -7.56 -7.58
C VAL A 193 -8.46 -7.56 -7.16
N SER A 194 -9.00 -6.46 -6.64
CA SER A 194 -10.45 -6.36 -6.36
C SER A 194 -11.31 -6.40 -7.63
N LEU A 195 -10.74 -6.00 -8.77
CA LEU A 195 -11.42 -6.03 -10.06
C LEU A 195 -11.65 -7.47 -10.52
N SER A 196 -10.68 -8.38 -10.32
CA SER A 196 -10.84 -9.78 -10.73
C SER A 196 -11.90 -10.51 -9.92
N ALA A 197 -12.03 -10.23 -8.63
CA ALA A 197 -13.13 -10.73 -7.79
C ALA A 197 -14.50 -10.20 -8.24
N SER A 198 -14.56 -8.94 -8.68
CA SER A 198 -15.79 -8.28 -9.15
C SER A 198 -16.21 -8.70 -10.58
N MET A 199 -15.27 -9.20 -11.40
CA MET A 199 -15.56 -9.71 -12.75
C MET A 199 -16.36 -11.02 -12.78
N VAL A 200 -16.52 -11.71 -11.64
CA VAL A 200 -17.30 -12.96 -11.55
C VAL A 200 -18.82 -12.70 -11.56
N GLY A 201 -19.28 -11.47 -11.32
CA GLY A 201 -20.70 -11.16 -11.12
C GLY A 201 -21.37 -10.14 -12.06
N ASP A 202 -20.63 -9.16 -12.62
CA ASP A 202 -21.26 -7.97 -13.25
C ASP A 202 -20.73 -7.64 -14.66
N LYS A 203 -21.58 -7.04 -15.51
CA LYS A 203 -21.22 -6.60 -16.87
C LYS A 203 -20.20 -5.45 -16.83
N MET A 204 -19.13 -5.58 -17.60
CA MET A 204 -17.97 -4.66 -17.63
C MET A 204 -18.28 -3.18 -17.90
N SER A 205 -19.45 -2.85 -18.49
CA SER A 205 -19.84 -1.47 -18.81
C SER A 205 -20.39 -0.67 -17.61
N SER A 206 -20.99 -1.31 -16.59
CA SER A 206 -21.53 -0.63 -15.40
C SER A 206 -20.52 -0.51 -14.26
N MET A 207 -19.36 -1.16 -14.40
CA MET A 207 -18.31 -1.20 -13.37
C MET A 207 -17.51 0.11 -13.32
N GLY A 208 -17.23 0.71 -14.48
CA GLY A 208 -16.52 2.00 -14.57
C GLY A 208 -17.26 3.13 -13.87
N GLU A 209 -18.58 3.24 -14.05
CA GLU A 209 -19.41 4.25 -13.40
C GLU A 209 -19.52 4.06 -11.87
N ARG A 210 -19.61 2.81 -11.40
CA ARG A 210 -19.61 2.50 -9.96
C ARG A 210 -18.28 2.85 -9.29
N LEU A 211 -17.15 2.51 -9.91
CA LEU A 211 -15.81 2.83 -9.37
C LEU A 211 -15.57 4.34 -9.30
N ILE A 212 -16.03 5.10 -10.30
CA ILE A 212 -15.99 6.58 -10.28
C ILE A 212 -16.82 7.13 -9.11
N SER A 213 -18.01 6.57 -8.86
CA SER A 213 -18.86 6.99 -7.72
C SER A 213 -18.33 6.57 -6.35
N MET A 214 -17.58 5.46 -6.27
CA MET A 214 -16.96 4.95 -5.03
C MET A 214 -15.68 5.69 -4.67
N GLY A 215 -14.91 6.17 -5.65
CA GLY A 215 -13.71 7.00 -5.42
C GLY A 215 -13.99 8.29 -4.62
N GLN A 216 -15.25 8.72 -4.54
CA GLN A 216 -15.69 9.88 -3.75
C GLN A 216 -16.21 9.55 -2.34
N LYS A 217 -16.36 8.27 -1.99
CA LYS A 217 -16.86 7.83 -0.67
C LYS A 217 -15.84 6.93 0.02
N THR A 218 -14.78 7.50 0.56
CA THR A 218 -14.03 6.84 1.64
C THR A 218 -14.55 7.36 2.97
N SER A 219 -15.53 6.65 3.51
CA SER A 219 -16.08 6.88 4.84
C SER A 219 -15.01 6.55 5.90
N GLY A 220 -14.71 7.54 6.73
CA GLY A 220 -13.74 7.43 7.80
C GLY A 220 -14.24 6.51 8.91
N ALA A 221 -13.57 5.37 9.07
CA ALA A 221 -13.36 4.85 10.41
C ALA A 221 -12.39 5.82 11.11
N ASN A 222 -12.75 6.28 12.32
CA ASN A 222 -11.86 7.07 13.18
C ASN A 222 -10.64 6.22 13.58
N VAL A 223 -9.66 6.16 12.69
CA VAL A 223 -8.35 5.59 12.98
C VAL A 223 -7.56 6.66 13.73
N SER A 224 -7.16 6.34 14.96
CA SER A 224 -6.32 7.18 15.80
C SER A 224 -5.08 7.62 15.01
N SER A 225 -4.96 8.92 14.71
CA SER A 225 -3.89 9.51 13.88
C SER A 225 -2.56 9.65 14.64
N ARG A 226 -2.25 8.72 15.54
CA ARG A 226 -1.01 8.78 16.35
C ARG A 226 0.20 8.54 15.46
N LYS A 227 1.09 9.53 15.40
CA LYS A 227 2.39 9.43 14.70
C LYS A 227 3.44 8.78 15.61
N PHE A 228 3.37 7.46 15.75
CA PHE A 228 4.36 6.69 16.53
C PHE A 228 5.80 6.88 16.04
N SER A 229 5.99 7.18 14.76
CA SER A 229 7.28 7.50 14.14
C SER A 229 8.03 8.66 14.80
N THR A 230 7.31 9.59 15.45
CA THR A 230 7.88 10.77 16.12
C THR A 230 8.16 10.57 17.61
N LEU A 231 7.73 9.44 18.18
CA LEU A 231 7.96 9.15 19.60
C LEU A 231 9.44 8.80 19.85
N PRO A 232 10.04 9.31 20.95
CA PRO A 232 11.38 8.93 21.39
C PRO A 232 11.45 7.43 21.67
N LEU A 233 12.52 6.78 21.21
CA LEU A 233 12.63 5.33 21.15
C LEU A 233 13.02 4.68 22.51
N PHE A 234 13.74 5.43 23.35
CA PHE A 234 14.37 4.93 24.57
C PHE A 234 13.84 5.60 25.85
N ASP A 235 12.69 6.28 25.76
CA ASP A 235 12.04 6.82 26.94
C ASP A 235 10.94 5.86 27.42
N PRO A 236 11.13 5.16 28.56
CA PRO A 236 10.15 4.22 29.09
C PRO A 236 8.81 4.89 29.47
N ASN A 237 8.81 6.21 29.69
CA ASN A 237 7.62 6.98 30.05
C ASN A 237 6.84 7.50 28.83
N VAL A 238 7.36 7.31 27.61
CA VAL A 238 6.76 7.81 26.37
C VAL A 238 6.08 6.69 25.58
N LEU A 239 6.05 5.47 26.11
CA LEU A 239 5.14 4.44 25.62
C LEU A 239 3.70 4.95 25.81
N PRO A 240 2.91 5.09 24.73
CA PRO A 240 1.62 5.72 24.83
C PRO A 240 0.67 4.88 25.69
N GLU A 241 0.01 5.53 26.64
CA GLU A 241 -1.13 4.94 27.32
C GLU A 241 -2.23 4.70 26.28
N LEU A 242 -2.54 3.42 26.03
CA LEU A 242 -3.57 3.00 25.10
C LEU A 242 -4.86 2.77 25.90
N GLU A 243 -5.92 3.47 25.54
CA GLU A 243 -7.21 3.35 26.22
C GLU A 243 -7.78 1.93 26.04
N SER A 244 -8.63 1.46 26.96
CA SER A 244 -9.25 0.13 26.81
C SER A 244 -10.11 0.08 25.53
N GLY A 245 -9.83 -0.84 24.61
CA GLY A 245 -10.60 -1.01 23.36
C GLY A 245 -10.14 -0.15 22.17
N GLU A 246 -9.13 0.71 22.31
CA GLU A 246 -8.51 1.42 21.18
C GLU A 246 -7.89 0.43 20.18
N GLY A 247 -8.39 0.42 18.94
CA GLY A 247 -7.83 -0.36 17.85
C GLY A 247 -6.63 0.34 17.21
N LEU A 248 -5.63 -0.44 16.81
CA LEU A 248 -4.40 0.01 16.16
C LEU A 248 -4.25 -0.62 14.77
N LEU A 249 -3.69 0.16 13.84
CA LEU A 249 -3.30 -0.34 12.53
C LEU A 249 -2.04 -1.24 12.62
N PRO A 250 -1.82 -2.10 11.60
CA PRO A 250 -0.64 -2.96 11.55
C PRO A 250 0.70 -2.24 11.72
N ASP A 251 0.89 -1.08 11.08
CA ASP A 251 2.09 -0.26 11.18
C ASP A 251 2.30 0.32 12.58
N GLN A 252 1.21 0.72 13.26
CA GLN A 252 1.25 1.24 14.62
C GLN A 252 1.65 0.14 15.61
N ILE A 253 1.08 -1.06 15.47
CA ILE A 253 1.47 -2.23 16.26
C ILE A 253 2.94 -2.57 16.03
N PHE A 254 3.39 -2.54 14.78
CA PHE A 254 4.77 -2.83 14.43
C PHE A 254 5.75 -1.80 15.01
N HIS A 255 5.41 -0.50 14.94
CA HIS A 255 6.16 0.56 15.62
C HIS A 255 6.30 0.28 17.12
N LEU A 256 5.20 -0.10 17.79
CA LEU A 256 5.17 -0.34 19.22
C LEU A 256 6.00 -1.57 19.61
N MET A 257 5.90 -2.66 18.84
CA MET A 257 6.73 -3.85 19.04
C MET A 257 8.22 -3.50 18.95
N ILE A 258 8.63 -2.76 17.92
CA ILE A 258 10.03 -2.33 17.74
C ILE A 258 10.47 -1.43 18.90
N MET A 259 9.65 -0.48 19.34
CA MET A 259 9.97 0.39 20.47
C MET A 259 10.16 -0.40 21.77
N CYS A 260 9.23 -1.31 22.08
CA CYS A 260 9.29 -2.12 23.28
C CYS A 260 10.54 -3.02 23.29
N ILE A 261 10.85 -3.65 22.15
CA ILE A 261 12.06 -4.48 22.00
C ILE A 261 13.32 -3.61 22.10
N ALA A 262 13.36 -2.45 21.43
CA ALA A 262 14.51 -1.55 21.46
C ALA A 262 14.83 -1.06 22.88
N LEU A 263 13.82 -0.63 23.65
CA LEU A 263 14.00 -0.17 25.02
C LEU A 263 14.65 -1.27 25.89
N VAL A 264 14.16 -2.50 25.76
CA VAL A 264 14.69 -3.63 26.50
C VAL A 264 16.12 -3.96 26.07
N MET A 265 16.39 -3.98 24.76
CA MET A 265 17.72 -4.27 24.23
C MET A 265 18.74 -3.21 24.64
N ASP A 266 18.37 -1.94 24.71
CA ASP A 266 19.23 -0.84 25.13
C ASP A 266 19.67 -0.96 26.59
N ILE A 267 18.70 -1.17 27.49
CA ILE A 267 18.97 -1.43 28.91
C ILE A 267 19.93 -2.63 29.05
N GLN A 268 19.67 -3.69 28.28
CA GLN A 268 20.42 -4.94 28.39
C GLN A 268 21.81 -4.87 27.77
N GLN A 269 22.00 -4.09 26.71
CA GLN A 269 23.33 -3.82 26.17
C GLN A 269 24.22 -3.13 27.19
N SER A 270 23.69 -2.12 27.90
CA SER A 270 24.40 -1.43 28.98
C SER A 270 24.78 -2.39 30.11
N VAL A 271 23.83 -3.21 30.57
CA VAL A 271 24.04 -4.24 31.60
C VAL A 271 25.12 -5.24 31.19
N CYS A 272 25.07 -5.77 29.96
CA CYS A 272 26.05 -6.74 29.46
C CYS A 272 27.47 -6.14 29.41
N ALA A 273 27.60 -4.90 28.92
CA ALA A 273 28.87 -4.21 28.81
C ALA A 273 29.52 -3.93 30.17
N GLN A 274 28.72 -3.47 31.14
CA GLN A 274 29.21 -3.12 32.48
C GLN A 274 29.53 -4.36 33.31
N ILE A 275 28.61 -5.33 33.38
CA ILE A 275 28.71 -6.45 34.33
C ILE A 275 29.72 -7.49 33.89
N PHE A 276 29.75 -7.84 32.59
CA PHE A 276 30.53 -8.97 32.09
C PHE A 276 31.90 -8.57 31.54
N TYR A 277 32.09 -7.29 31.21
CA TYR A 277 33.30 -6.80 30.53
C TYR A 277 33.91 -5.52 31.14
N GLU A 278 33.38 -5.01 32.26
CA GLU A 278 33.88 -3.83 33.00
C GLU A 278 34.10 -2.59 32.12
N MET A 279 33.22 -2.39 31.13
CA MET A 279 33.23 -1.15 30.37
C MET A 279 32.71 -0.01 31.24
N ARG A 280 33.56 1.00 31.52
CA ARG A 280 33.12 2.22 32.21
C ARG A 280 32.28 3.10 31.28
N GLU A 281 31.32 3.84 31.85
CA GLU A 281 30.59 4.88 31.11
C GLU A 281 31.60 5.86 30.47
N GLY A 282 31.64 5.90 29.13
CA GLY A 282 32.58 6.71 28.35
C GLY A 282 33.82 6.00 27.79
N GLU A 283 34.14 4.77 28.21
CA GLU A 283 35.21 3.94 27.61
C GLU A 283 34.68 2.99 26.50
N VAL A 284 33.36 2.93 26.35
CA VAL A 284 32.59 2.04 25.44
C VAL A 284 33.06 2.14 23.98
N GLU A 285 33.63 3.26 23.55
CA GLU A 285 34.08 3.47 22.16
C GLU A 285 35.51 2.97 21.86
N SER A 286 36.28 2.54 22.87
CA SER A 286 37.73 2.34 22.71
C SER A 286 38.19 0.90 22.46
N ASP A 287 37.40 -0.12 22.86
CA ASP A 287 37.77 -1.54 22.68
C ASP A 287 36.78 -2.28 21.75
N GLU A 288 37.10 -2.29 20.44
CA GLU A 288 36.32 -2.98 19.41
C GLU A 288 36.12 -4.47 19.70
N ARG A 289 37.03 -5.14 20.41
CA ARG A 289 36.92 -6.57 20.68
C ARG A 289 35.83 -6.84 21.70
N LEU A 290 35.80 -6.05 22.76
CA LEU A 290 34.78 -6.19 23.81
C LEU A 290 33.40 -5.79 23.28
N LEU A 291 33.31 -4.77 22.42
CA LEU A 291 32.07 -4.44 21.71
C LEU A 291 31.52 -5.64 20.91
N ARG A 292 32.37 -6.34 20.15
CA ARG A 292 31.95 -7.56 19.42
C ARG A 292 31.49 -8.69 20.34
N MET A 293 32.05 -8.79 21.54
CA MET A 293 31.64 -9.80 22.52
C MET A 293 30.26 -9.49 23.10
N VAL A 294 30.01 -8.22 23.48
CA VAL A 294 28.68 -7.75 23.89
C VAL A 294 27.69 -7.93 22.74
N ASP A 295 28.09 -7.62 21.50
CA ASP A 295 27.23 -7.80 20.34
C ASP A 295 26.83 -9.26 20.14
N SER A 296 27.79 -10.19 20.26
CA SER A 296 27.53 -11.62 20.16
C SER A 296 26.56 -12.09 21.25
N MET A 297 26.72 -11.56 22.46
CA MET A 297 25.87 -11.88 23.60
C MET A 297 24.44 -11.37 23.42
N MET A 298 24.29 -10.12 22.99
CA MET A 298 23.00 -9.53 22.68
C MET A 298 22.30 -10.26 21.51
N MET A 299 23.03 -10.63 20.46
CA MET A 299 22.45 -11.41 19.35
C MET A 299 21.90 -12.76 19.80
N ALA A 300 22.62 -13.47 20.68
CA ALA A 300 22.16 -14.76 21.20
C ALA A 300 20.95 -14.62 22.12
N ALA A 301 21.00 -13.67 23.06
CA ALA A 301 19.90 -13.42 24.01
C ALA A 301 18.62 -12.95 23.31
N PHE A 302 18.72 -12.12 22.27
CA PHE A 302 17.56 -11.50 21.61
C PHE A 302 17.21 -12.09 20.24
N ALA A 303 17.76 -13.27 19.90
CA ALA A 303 17.56 -13.92 18.60
C ALA A 303 16.08 -14.11 18.22
N SER A 304 15.20 -14.35 19.19
CA SER A 304 13.76 -14.54 18.97
C SER A 304 13.03 -13.27 18.50
N ALA A 305 13.64 -12.08 18.60
CA ALA A 305 13.05 -10.84 18.09
C ALA A 305 12.79 -10.92 16.58
N ASP A 306 13.72 -11.52 15.82
CA ASP A 306 13.58 -11.72 14.38
C ASP A 306 12.38 -12.62 14.05
N GLU A 307 12.23 -13.72 14.80
CA GLU A 307 11.13 -14.67 14.64
C GLU A 307 9.77 -14.04 14.95
N VAL A 308 9.66 -13.31 16.08
CA VAL A 308 8.40 -12.68 16.50
C VAL A 308 7.98 -11.55 15.55
N LEU A 309 8.90 -10.66 15.17
CA LEU A 309 8.63 -9.61 14.19
C LEU A 309 8.33 -10.19 12.81
N GLY A 310 9.06 -11.23 12.39
CA GLY A 310 8.81 -11.98 11.16
C GLY A 310 7.42 -12.63 11.13
N SER A 311 7.01 -13.28 12.22
CA SER A 311 5.69 -13.88 12.39
C SER A 311 4.56 -12.84 12.33
N PHE A 312 4.81 -11.63 12.86
CA PHE A 312 3.86 -10.53 12.70
C PHE A 312 3.75 -10.10 11.24
N ILE A 313 4.89 -9.88 10.56
CA ILE A 313 4.95 -9.54 9.13
C ILE A 313 4.18 -10.55 8.29
N ASP A 314 4.42 -11.85 8.48
CA ASP A 314 3.74 -12.92 7.74
C ASP A 314 2.24 -12.91 7.98
N TYR A 315 1.84 -12.74 9.24
CA TYR A 315 0.44 -12.72 9.62
C TYR A 315 -0.31 -11.57 8.92
N VAL A 316 0.22 -10.35 8.96
CA VAL A 316 -0.48 -9.19 8.38
C VAL A 316 -0.39 -9.15 6.86
N THR A 317 0.73 -9.56 6.27
CA THR A 317 0.88 -9.61 4.81
C THR A 317 0.01 -10.70 4.19
N LYS A 318 -0.15 -11.86 4.85
CA LYS A 318 -1.12 -12.89 4.42
C LYS A 318 -2.56 -12.38 4.35
N LEU A 319 -2.92 -11.40 5.18
CA LEU A 319 -4.24 -10.76 5.13
C LEU A 319 -4.32 -9.73 4.00
N ASP A 320 -3.28 -8.91 3.84
CA ASP A 320 -3.19 -7.88 2.82
C ASP A 320 -1.72 -7.56 2.52
N ASN A 321 -1.24 -8.01 1.36
CA ASN A 321 0.14 -7.79 0.95
C ASN A 321 0.50 -6.30 0.80
N SER A 322 -0.47 -5.39 0.64
CA SER A 322 -0.18 -3.94 0.56
C SER A 322 0.35 -3.37 1.87
N ILE A 323 0.08 -4.04 3.01
CA ILE A 323 0.63 -3.70 4.33
C ILE A 323 2.17 -3.80 4.34
N SER A 324 2.77 -4.58 3.43
CA SER A 324 4.23 -4.65 3.32
C SER A 324 4.88 -3.28 3.11
N ILE A 325 4.23 -2.39 2.35
CA ILE A 325 4.70 -1.01 2.12
C ILE A 325 4.57 -0.17 3.40
N ASP A 326 3.45 -0.30 4.11
CA ASP A 326 3.23 0.36 5.41
C ASP A 326 4.38 0.00 6.38
N LEU A 327 4.72 -1.29 6.50
CA LEU A 327 5.78 -1.76 7.40
C LEU A 327 7.20 -1.37 6.93
N LEU A 328 7.42 -1.25 5.63
CA LEU A 328 8.71 -0.79 5.10
C LEU A 328 9.00 0.66 5.50
N VAL A 329 7.99 1.54 5.49
CA VAL A 329 8.11 2.92 6.00
C VAL A 329 8.52 2.91 7.47
N VAL A 330 7.89 2.04 8.29
CA VAL A 330 8.26 1.88 9.70
C VAL A 330 9.72 1.47 9.85
N LEU A 331 10.19 0.48 9.09
CA LEU A 331 11.56 0.01 9.17
C LEU A 331 12.57 1.06 8.72
N ASP A 332 12.33 1.77 7.63
CA ASP A 332 13.25 2.81 7.15
C ASP A 332 13.48 3.88 8.23
N ILE A 333 12.40 4.32 8.89
CA ILE A 333 12.48 5.29 10.00
C ILE A 333 13.22 4.71 11.20
N ARG A 334 12.85 3.50 11.64
CA ARG A 334 13.40 2.91 12.87
C ARG A 334 14.85 2.46 12.72
N ILE A 335 15.22 1.90 11.57
CA ILE A 335 16.63 1.53 11.26
C ILE A 335 17.51 2.78 11.36
N GLN A 336 17.09 3.90 10.77
CA GLN A 336 17.85 5.15 10.84
C GLN A 336 18.01 5.66 12.29
N GLN A 337 16.96 5.58 13.10
CA GLN A 337 17.00 5.99 14.51
C GLN A 337 17.86 5.06 15.39
N LEU A 338 17.89 3.77 15.08
CA LEU A 338 18.58 2.74 15.86
C LEU A 338 20.05 2.57 15.49
N GLN A 339 20.46 2.95 14.28
CA GLN A 339 21.77 2.59 13.71
C GLN A 339 22.97 3.03 14.57
N THR A 340 22.84 4.13 15.31
CA THR A 340 23.90 4.65 16.19
C THR A 340 23.86 4.05 17.60
N GLN A 341 22.69 3.92 18.21
CA GLN A 341 22.56 3.49 19.62
C GLN A 341 22.45 1.97 19.77
N LEU A 342 21.77 1.28 18.84
CA LEU A 342 21.57 -0.16 18.82
C LEU A 342 21.87 -0.76 17.42
N PRO A 343 23.14 -0.75 16.98
CA PRO A 343 23.52 -1.18 15.62
C PRO A 343 23.16 -2.64 15.33
N ILE A 344 23.22 -3.51 16.33
CA ILE A 344 22.84 -4.92 16.24
C ILE A 344 21.38 -5.08 15.84
N PHE A 345 20.48 -4.37 16.55
CA PHE A 345 19.06 -4.44 16.29
C PHE A 345 18.72 -3.80 14.94
N ALA A 346 19.37 -2.69 14.59
CA ALA A 346 19.26 -2.10 13.26
C ALA A 346 19.67 -3.08 12.14
N LYS A 347 20.72 -3.90 12.35
CA LYS A 347 21.14 -4.96 11.41
C LYS A 347 20.10 -6.08 11.28
N MET A 348 19.48 -6.50 12.38
CA MET A 348 18.37 -7.46 12.37
C MET A 348 17.17 -6.90 11.59
N LEU A 349 16.74 -5.67 11.90
CA LEU A 349 15.67 -4.97 11.19
C LEU A 349 15.98 -4.81 9.69
N THR A 350 17.24 -4.59 9.32
CA THR A 350 17.67 -4.54 7.90
C THR A 350 17.46 -5.88 7.19
N THR A 351 17.55 -7.01 7.90
CA THR A 351 17.26 -8.34 7.34
C THR A 351 15.76 -8.55 7.14
N LEU A 352 14.94 -8.17 8.12
CA LEU A 352 13.48 -8.15 7.99
C LEU A 352 13.02 -7.21 6.86
N ARG A 353 13.70 -6.07 6.70
CA ARG A 353 13.44 -5.12 5.62
C ARG A 353 13.63 -5.76 4.24
N ARG A 354 14.73 -6.50 4.02
CA ARG A 354 14.97 -7.20 2.74
C ARG A 354 13.83 -8.18 2.42
N ARG A 355 13.36 -8.91 3.43
CA ARG A 355 12.20 -9.81 3.29
C ARG A 355 10.93 -9.05 2.89
N LEU A 356 10.64 -7.93 3.55
CA LEU A 356 9.48 -7.09 3.23
C LEU A 356 9.56 -6.48 1.83
N VAL A 357 10.76 -6.09 1.36
CA VAL A 357 10.95 -5.64 -0.02
C VAL A 357 10.52 -6.73 -1.01
N SER A 358 10.92 -7.99 -0.81
CA SER A 358 10.51 -9.09 -1.68
C SER A 358 8.98 -9.28 -1.69
N ILE A 359 8.32 -9.16 -0.53
CA ILE A 359 6.85 -9.25 -0.44
C ILE A 359 6.19 -8.08 -1.20
N ALA A 360 6.71 -6.86 -1.04
CA ALA A 360 6.19 -5.67 -1.72
C ALA A 360 6.40 -5.73 -3.25
N GLU A 361 7.52 -6.29 -3.72
CA GLU A 361 7.78 -6.51 -5.14
C GLU A 361 6.80 -7.51 -5.76
N VAL A 362 6.50 -8.59 -5.05
CA VAL A 362 5.47 -9.57 -5.45
C VAL A 362 4.09 -8.91 -5.49
N PHE A 363 3.74 -8.14 -4.46
CA PHE A 363 2.48 -7.38 -4.43
C PHE A 363 2.31 -6.47 -5.66
N ILE A 364 3.34 -5.70 -5.99
CA ILE A 364 3.35 -4.82 -7.18
C ILE A 364 3.23 -5.65 -8.46
N ALA A 365 3.94 -6.78 -8.54
CA ALA A 365 3.86 -7.68 -9.69
C ALA A 365 2.45 -8.24 -9.89
N ASP A 366 1.77 -8.62 -8.80
CA ASP A 366 0.38 -9.09 -8.85
C ASP A 366 -0.58 -8.00 -9.35
N GLN A 367 -0.40 -6.74 -8.90
CA GLN A 367 -1.20 -5.62 -9.39
C GLN A 367 -0.99 -5.40 -10.90
N VAL A 368 0.26 -5.47 -11.37
CA VAL A 368 0.60 -5.36 -12.79
C VAL A 368 -0.02 -6.49 -13.60
N ALA A 369 0.05 -7.73 -13.11
CA ALA A 369 -0.49 -8.90 -13.79
C ALA A 369 -2.02 -8.80 -14.02
N VAL A 370 -2.76 -8.24 -13.05
CA VAL A 370 -4.20 -8.00 -13.21
C VAL A 370 -4.50 -7.01 -14.34
N ILE A 371 -3.72 -5.93 -14.44
CA ILE A 371 -3.87 -4.96 -15.54
C ILE A 371 -3.57 -5.61 -16.89
N GLU A 372 -2.49 -6.39 -16.97
CA GLU A 372 -2.07 -7.05 -18.21
C GLU A 372 -3.06 -8.14 -18.67
N ALA A 373 -3.74 -8.80 -17.74
CA ALA A 373 -4.76 -9.82 -18.02
C ALA A 373 -6.05 -9.21 -18.60
N MET A 374 -6.38 -7.96 -18.29
CA MET A 374 -7.57 -7.30 -18.82
C MET A 374 -7.36 -6.83 -20.26
N LYS A 375 -8.15 -7.38 -21.19
CA LYS A 375 -8.10 -7.06 -22.61
C LYS A 375 -9.36 -6.33 -23.07
N PHE A 376 -9.17 -5.34 -23.95
CA PHE A 376 -10.23 -4.53 -24.55
C PHE A 376 -10.17 -4.64 -26.08
N SER A 377 -11.30 -4.42 -26.75
CA SER A 377 -11.42 -4.54 -28.21
C SER A 377 -12.08 -3.31 -28.81
N ALA A 378 -11.59 -2.86 -29.96
CA ALA A 378 -12.13 -1.73 -30.72
C ALA A 378 -13.48 -2.01 -31.41
N ARG A 379 -13.90 -3.28 -31.48
CA ARG A 379 -15.21 -3.69 -32.04
C ARG A 379 -16.38 -2.99 -31.36
N LYS A 380 -16.27 -2.82 -30.04
CA LYS A 380 -17.26 -2.13 -29.22
C LYS A 380 -16.56 -1.07 -28.38
N ARG A 381 -16.96 0.18 -28.56
CA ARG A 381 -16.52 1.27 -27.71
C ARG A 381 -16.90 0.97 -26.26
N SER A 382 -15.88 1.00 -25.41
CA SER A 382 -16.00 0.96 -23.96
C SER A 382 -15.51 2.31 -23.45
N GLY A 383 -16.08 2.83 -22.36
CA GLY A 383 -15.66 4.12 -21.82
C GLY A 383 -14.29 4.05 -21.12
N ILE A 384 -14.19 4.68 -19.96
CA ILE A 384 -13.00 4.60 -19.11
C ILE A 384 -12.84 3.16 -18.63
N PHE A 385 -11.63 2.61 -18.76
CA PHE A 385 -11.34 1.24 -18.35
C PHE A 385 -11.29 1.14 -16.83
N PRO A 386 -11.73 0.01 -16.22
CA PRO A 386 -11.74 -0.15 -14.77
C PRO A 386 -10.38 0.09 -14.13
N PHE A 387 -9.31 -0.46 -14.69
CA PHE A 387 -7.95 -0.23 -14.18
C PHE A 387 -7.49 1.24 -14.37
N VAL A 388 -7.95 1.93 -15.40
CA VAL A 388 -7.64 3.36 -15.61
C VAL A 388 -8.34 4.20 -14.54
N SER A 389 -9.60 3.90 -14.24
CA SER A 389 -10.35 4.59 -13.18
C SER A 389 -9.77 4.35 -11.78
N LEU A 390 -9.23 3.16 -11.54
CA LEU A 390 -8.71 2.73 -10.25
C LEU A 390 -7.31 3.26 -9.93
N PHE A 391 -6.46 3.40 -10.95
CA PHE A 391 -5.05 3.75 -10.78
C PHE A 391 -4.79 5.04 -9.98
N PRO A 392 -5.50 6.16 -10.20
CA PRO A 392 -5.31 7.35 -9.38
C PRO A 392 -5.67 7.13 -7.89
N THR A 393 -6.70 6.32 -7.63
CA THR A 393 -7.12 5.96 -6.27
C THR A 393 -6.04 5.12 -5.58
N PHE A 394 -5.46 4.16 -6.31
CA PHE A 394 -4.32 3.37 -5.83
C PHE A 394 -3.14 4.26 -5.46
N ILE A 395 -2.70 5.15 -6.36
CA ILE A 395 -1.58 6.06 -6.10
C ILE A 395 -1.89 6.95 -4.90
N THR A 396 -3.07 7.59 -4.86
CA THR A 396 -3.45 8.48 -3.75
C THR A 396 -3.36 7.76 -2.40
N ARG A 397 -3.80 6.49 -2.34
CA ARG A 397 -3.70 5.69 -1.12
C ARG A 397 -2.25 5.39 -0.76
N MET A 398 -1.44 4.99 -1.72
CA MET A 398 -0.02 4.69 -1.51
C MET A 398 0.79 5.94 -1.11
N GLU A 399 0.54 7.09 -1.74
CA GLU A 399 1.19 8.36 -1.38
C GLU A 399 0.81 8.81 0.04
N LYS A 400 -0.42 8.53 0.49
CA LYS A 400 -0.82 8.75 1.88
C LYS A 400 -0.04 7.88 2.88
N VAL A 401 0.28 6.64 2.50
CA VAL A 401 1.12 5.73 3.31
C VAL A 401 2.56 6.24 3.36
N ALA A 402 3.09 6.63 2.20
CA ALA A 402 4.47 7.13 2.12
C ALA A 402 4.66 8.43 2.91
N GLY A 403 3.65 9.31 2.94
CA GLY A 403 3.74 10.62 3.61
C GLY A 403 4.96 11.40 3.11
N ASP A 404 5.76 11.92 4.04
CA ASP A 404 7.01 12.65 3.75
C ASP A 404 8.25 11.74 3.67
N THR A 405 8.05 10.42 3.68
CA THR A 405 9.16 9.45 3.73
C THR A 405 10.02 9.56 2.48
N GLN A 406 11.33 9.65 2.71
CA GLN A 406 12.39 9.66 1.70
C GLN A 406 13.17 8.34 1.75
N GLY A 407 13.93 8.06 0.69
CA GLY A 407 14.87 6.94 0.68
C GLY A 407 14.33 5.67 0.01
N PRO A 408 14.83 4.49 0.41
CA PRO A 408 14.65 3.25 -0.35
C PRO A 408 13.19 2.81 -0.57
N THR A 409 12.31 2.96 0.43
CA THR A 409 10.89 2.62 0.25
C THR A 409 10.20 3.54 -0.76
N ARG A 410 10.55 4.83 -0.77
CA ARG A 410 10.05 5.78 -1.79
C ARG A 410 10.48 5.36 -3.20
N GLU A 411 11.75 4.96 -3.36
CA GLU A 411 12.26 4.49 -4.67
C GLU A 411 11.52 3.23 -5.15
N LEU A 412 11.26 2.28 -4.24
CA LEU A 412 10.48 1.07 -4.56
C LEU A 412 9.06 1.42 -5.03
N MET A 413 8.39 2.37 -4.34
CA MET A 413 7.05 2.82 -4.71
C MET A 413 7.03 3.51 -6.07
N ASN A 414 7.99 4.40 -6.33
CA ASN A 414 8.11 5.08 -7.62
C ASN A 414 8.30 4.07 -8.77
N LYS A 415 9.20 3.10 -8.60
CA LYS A 415 9.36 1.99 -9.57
C LYS A 415 8.08 1.19 -9.74
N GLY A 416 7.31 0.99 -8.67
CA GLY A 416 5.98 0.38 -8.72
C GLY A 416 5.00 1.16 -9.59
N TYR A 417 4.93 2.48 -9.41
CA TYR A 417 4.09 3.36 -10.23
C TYR A 417 4.48 3.35 -11.70
N GLU A 418 5.79 3.36 -11.99
CA GLU A 418 6.30 3.26 -13.36
C GLU A 418 5.88 1.95 -14.02
N ARG A 419 5.99 0.82 -13.32
CA ARG A 419 5.57 -0.50 -13.83
C ARG A 419 4.06 -0.58 -14.09
N LEU A 420 3.25 -0.06 -13.18
CA LEU A 420 1.79 0.00 -13.34
C LEU A 420 1.41 0.91 -14.53
N THR A 421 2.03 2.08 -14.62
CA THR A 421 1.86 3.02 -15.74
C THR A 421 2.18 2.35 -17.08
N ALA A 422 3.32 1.65 -17.15
CA ALA A 422 3.73 0.93 -18.35
C ALA A 422 2.76 -0.20 -18.73
N ALA A 423 2.16 -0.89 -17.76
CA ALA A 423 1.14 -1.91 -18.02
C ALA A 423 -0.16 -1.30 -18.58
N ILE A 424 -0.64 -0.21 -17.99
CA ILE A 424 -1.81 0.54 -18.45
C ILE A 424 -1.61 0.99 -19.90
N PHE A 425 -0.48 1.64 -20.18
CA PHE A 425 -0.19 2.16 -21.51
C PHE A 425 0.05 1.08 -22.54
N ARG A 426 0.71 -0.03 -22.20
CA ARG A 426 0.81 -1.18 -23.12
C ARG A 426 -0.56 -1.73 -23.50
N SER A 427 -1.55 -1.70 -22.59
CA SER A 427 -2.92 -2.12 -22.91
C SER A 427 -3.61 -1.16 -23.90
N LEU A 428 -3.45 0.15 -23.70
CA LEU A 428 -3.95 1.19 -24.59
C LEU A 428 -3.28 1.16 -25.98
N ASP A 429 -1.95 1.01 -26.02
CA ASP A 429 -1.16 0.93 -27.24
C ASP A 429 -1.51 -0.36 -28.02
N ALA A 430 -1.73 -1.49 -27.33
CA ALA A 430 -2.15 -2.74 -27.95
C ALA A 430 -3.55 -2.63 -28.59
N LEU A 431 -4.48 -1.91 -27.95
CA LEU A 431 -5.79 -1.63 -28.52
C LEU A 431 -5.69 -0.79 -29.80
N ALA A 432 -4.83 0.23 -29.81
CA ALA A 432 -4.60 1.07 -30.98
C ALA A 432 -3.98 0.25 -32.13
N ALA A 433 -2.94 -0.52 -31.86
CA ALA A 433 -2.25 -1.34 -32.85
C ALA A 433 -3.15 -2.45 -33.44
N GLU A 434 -4.06 -3.01 -32.65
CA GLU A 434 -5.04 -3.97 -33.14
C GLU A 434 -6.04 -3.31 -34.12
N ALA A 435 -6.54 -2.13 -33.76
CA ALA A 435 -7.48 -1.40 -34.60
C ALA A 435 -6.83 -0.88 -35.89
N GLU A 436 -5.56 -0.52 -35.86
CA GLU A 436 -4.82 -0.08 -37.06
C GLU A 436 -4.64 -1.21 -38.08
N ARG A 437 -4.45 -2.46 -37.61
CA ARG A 437 -4.40 -3.65 -38.47
C ARG A 437 -5.76 -4.06 -39.03
N SER A 438 -6.85 -3.49 -38.50
CA SER A 438 -8.20 -3.73 -38.97
C SER A 438 -8.49 -2.91 -40.24
N ALA A 439 -9.13 -3.53 -41.22
CA ALA A 439 -9.63 -2.83 -42.40
C ALA A 439 -10.86 -1.95 -42.09
N ASP A 440 -11.48 -2.09 -40.90
CA ASP A 440 -12.65 -1.32 -40.51
C ASP A 440 -12.26 0.05 -39.92
N GLU A 441 -12.53 1.12 -40.68
CA GLU A 441 -12.36 2.52 -40.25
C GLU A 441 -13.07 2.80 -38.91
N LYS A 442 -14.20 2.14 -38.64
CA LYS A 442 -14.94 2.28 -37.39
C LYS A 442 -14.13 1.80 -36.19
N GLU A 443 -13.36 0.73 -36.33
CA GLU A 443 -12.51 0.22 -35.26
C GLU A 443 -11.36 1.19 -34.97
N ARG A 444 -10.72 1.75 -36.00
CA ARG A 444 -9.68 2.79 -35.85
C ARG A 444 -10.22 4.01 -35.10
N ILE A 445 -11.41 4.49 -35.48
CA ILE A 445 -12.08 5.59 -34.79
C ILE A 445 -12.40 5.22 -33.33
N ASN A 446 -12.96 4.04 -33.08
CA ASN A 446 -13.29 3.60 -31.73
C ASN A 446 -12.05 3.50 -30.84
N ALA A 447 -10.93 2.98 -31.35
CA ALA A 447 -9.67 2.90 -30.62
C ALA A 447 -9.13 4.30 -30.28
N SER A 448 -9.16 5.25 -31.22
CA SER A 448 -8.77 6.63 -30.93
C SER A 448 -9.68 7.29 -29.90
N VAL A 449 -11.00 7.10 -29.99
CA VAL A 449 -11.96 7.63 -29.00
C VAL A 449 -11.66 7.09 -27.59
N MET A 450 -11.47 5.77 -27.46
CA MET A 450 -11.16 5.15 -26.17
C MET A 450 -9.81 5.64 -25.61
N ASN A 451 -8.79 5.78 -26.46
CA ASN A 451 -7.50 6.32 -26.05
C ASN A 451 -7.58 7.77 -25.59
N ILE A 452 -8.33 8.62 -26.30
CA ILE A 452 -8.57 10.02 -25.91
C ILE A 452 -9.26 10.07 -24.54
N GLN A 453 -10.35 9.32 -24.34
CA GLN A 453 -11.10 9.32 -23.07
C GLN A 453 -10.25 8.83 -21.89
N ASN A 454 -9.55 7.71 -22.05
CA ASN A 454 -8.73 7.13 -20.98
C ASN A 454 -7.50 8.00 -20.68
N SER A 455 -6.83 8.54 -21.69
CA SER A 455 -5.66 9.41 -21.49
C SER A 455 -6.06 10.75 -20.86
N HIS A 456 -7.17 11.36 -21.30
CA HIS A 456 -7.71 12.57 -20.68
C HIS A 456 -8.07 12.36 -19.21
N TYR A 457 -8.72 11.24 -18.89
CA TYR A 457 -9.02 10.88 -17.52
C TYR A 457 -7.75 10.77 -16.67
N LEU A 458 -6.72 10.06 -17.17
CA LEU A 458 -5.44 9.96 -16.47
C LEU A 458 -4.77 11.32 -16.28
N VAL A 459 -4.76 12.18 -17.30
CA VAL A 459 -4.20 13.54 -17.19
C VAL A 459 -4.90 14.31 -16.07
N SER A 460 -6.24 14.35 -16.09
CA SER A 460 -7.02 15.09 -15.10
C SER A 460 -6.82 14.54 -13.67
N GLN A 461 -6.83 13.22 -13.51
CA GLN A 461 -6.74 12.61 -12.18
C GLN A 461 -5.32 12.63 -11.61
N LEU A 462 -4.28 12.41 -12.44
CA LEU A 462 -2.90 12.43 -11.98
C LEU A 462 -2.43 13.86 -11.65
N ASP A 463 -2.85 14.86 -12.43
CA ASP A 463 -2.56 16.28 -12.13
C ASP A 463 -3.13 16.70 -10.75
N ALA A 464 -4.30 16.16 -10.38
CA ALA A 464 -4.92 16.42 -9.09
C ALA A 464 -4.15 15.85 -7.88
N ILE A 465 -3.34 14.80 -8.06
CA ILE A 465 -2.58 14.15 -6.97
C ILE A 465 -1.43 15.05 -6.46
N LYS A 466 -0.88 15.92 -7.33
CA LYS A 466 0.22 16.86 -6.98
C LYS A 466 1.44 16.19 -6.32
N SER A 467 1.82 14.99 -6.78
CA SER A 467 3.04 14.29 -6.33
C SER A 467 4.09 14.26 -7.45
N PRO A 468 5.38 14.53 -7.16
CA PRO A 468 6.46 14.37 -8.14
C PRO A 468 6.54 12.95 -8.71
N ALA A 469 6.10 11.95 -7.94
CA ALA A 469 6.14 10.54 -8.34
C ALA A 469 5.27 10.23 -9.58
N VAL A 470 4.28 11.08 -9.90
CA VAL A 470 3.37 10.87 -11.05
C VAL A 470 3.70 11.74 -12.26
N GLU A 471 4.69 12.63 -12.19
CA GLU A 471 4.98 13.61 -13.24
C GLU A 471 5.36 12.94 -14.57
N THR A 472 6.15 11.86 -14.51
CA THR A 472 6.48 11.07 -15.70
C THR A 472 5.23 10.41 -16.30
N SER A 473 4.38 9.81 -15.46
CA SER A 473 3.12 9.20 -15.91
C SER A 473 2.17 10.23 -16.53
N LEU A 474 2.11 11.44 -15.96
CA LEU A 474 1.32 12.56 -16.47
C LEU A 474 1.80 13.00 -17.85
N ARG A 475 3.11 13.23 -18.04
CA ARG A 475 3.68 13.59 -19.34
C ARG A 475 3.43 12.52 -20.41
N LEU A 476 3.57 11.25 -20.04
CA LEU A 476 3.29 10.13 -20.94
C LEU A 476 1.79 10.01 -21.30
N ALA A 477 0.89 10.33 -20.37
CA ALA A 477 -0.55 10.39 -20.62
C ALA A 477 -0.91 11.56 -21.55
N GLN A 478 -0.31 12.74 -21.34
CA GLN A 478 -0.47 13.91 -22.21
C GLN A 478 -0.01 13.62 -23.63
N SER A 479 1.20 13.06 -23.80
CA SER A 479 1.72 12.71 -25.13
C SER A 479 0.81 11.73 -25.88
N ARG A 480 0.24 10.73 -25.18
CA ARG A 480 -0.73 9.79 -25.77
C ARG A 480 -2.05 10.46 -26.13
N PHE A 481 -2.54 11.32 -25.24
CA PHE A 481 -3.73 12.12 -25.48
C PHE A 481 -3.56 12.94 -26.77
N ASP A 482 -2.48 13.71 -26.89
CA ASP A 482 -2.21 14.56 -28.06
C ASP A 482 -2.06 13.75 -29.34
N HIS A 483 -1.35 12.62 -29.28
CA HIS A 483 -1.18 11.72 -30.43
C HIS A 483 -2.54 11.21 -30.95
N HIS A 484 -3.37 10.65 -30.06
CA HIS A 484 -4.67 10.13 -30.47
C HIS A 484 -5.67 11.22 -30.85
N LEU A 485 -5.53 12.42 -30.28
CA LEU A 485 -6.30 13.60 -30.68
C LEU A 485 -5.99 14.01 -32.13
N SER A 486 -4.71 14.02 -32.50
CA SER A 486 -4.27 14.27 -33.88
C SER A 486 -4.79 13.19 -34.84
N LEU A 487 -4.65 11.90 -34.47
CA LEU A 487 -5.15 10.79 -35.28
C LEU A 487 -6.67 10.86 -35.48
N TYR A 488 -7.42 11.10 -34.40
CA TYR A 488 -8.87 11.22 -34.48
C TYR A 488 -9.30 12.42 -35.34
N SER A 489 -8.61 13.55 -35.24
CA SER A 489 -8.89 14.75 -36.03
C SER A 489 -8.70 14.49 -37.52
N SER A 490 -7.56 13.90 -37.88
CA SER A 490 -7.26 13.48 -39.26
C SER A 490 -8.32 12.52 -39.82
N LEU A 491 -8.64 11.44 -39.10
CA LEU A 491 -9.65 10.45 -39.52
C LEU A 491 -11.05 11.05 -39.67
N SER A 492 -11.43 11.93 -38.74
CA SER A 492 -12.75 12.56 -38.73
C SER A 492 -12.94 13.52 -39.91
N LEU A 493 -11.89 14.28 -40.25
CA LEU A 493 -11.90 15.19 -41.40
C LEU A 493 -11.83 14.43 -42.73
N HIS A 494 -10.97 13.41 -42.83
CA HIS A 494 -10.83 12.59 -44.05
C HIS A 494 -12.16 12.00 -44.50
N ARG A 495 -13.06 11.66 -43.56
CA ARG A 495 -14.38 11.12 -43.89
C ARG A 495 -15.26 12.04 -44.74
N PHE A 496 -15.16 13.36 -44.55
CA PHE A 496 -16.02 14.35 -45.24
C PHE A 496 -15.26 15.25 -46.21
N PHE A 497 -13.93 15.30 -46.09
CA PHE A 497 -13.04 16.10 -46.93
C PHE A 497 -12.09 15.25 -47.79
N SER A 498 -12.35 13.94 -47.96
CA SER A 498 -11.43 13.00 -48.63
C SER A 498 -10.89 13.53 -49.97
N LYS A 499 -11.77 14.00 -50.87
CA LYS A 499 -11.33 14.49 -52.19
C LYS A 499 -10.41 15.72 -52.11
N LEU A 500 -10.58 16.56 -51.09
CA LEU A 500 -9.74 17.73 -50.88
C LEU A 500 -8.39 17.29 -50.31
N LEU A 501 -8.42 16.44 -49.28
CA LEU A 501 -7.24 15.92 -48.59
C LEU A 501 -6.38 15.08 -49.53
N GLU A 502 -6.95 14.08 -50.22
CA GLU A 502 -6.25 13.23 -51.18
C GLU A 502 -5.60 14.04 -52.32
N PHE A 503 -6.23 15.13 -52.75
CA PHE A 503 -5.66 16.02 -53.77
C PHE A 503 -4.39 16.72 -53.26
N PHE A 504 -4.42 17.24 -52.03
CA PHE A 504 -3.27 17.94 -51.44
C PHE A 504 -2.19 17.00 -50.90
N ASP A 505 -2.55 15.81 -50.43
CA ASP A 505 -1.61 14.74 -50.13
C ASP A 505 -0.86 14.33 -51.40
N GLY A 506 -1.59 14.20 -52.52
CA GLY A 506 -1.02 13.94 -53.84
C GLY A 506 -0.07 15.05 -54.32
N ILE A 507 -0.44 16.32 -54.13
CA ILE A 507 0.46 17.46 -54.43
C ILE A 507 1.71 17.40 -53.55
N SER A 508 1.55 17.16 -52.26
CA SER A 508 2.67 17.13 -51.31
C SER A 508 3.66 16.02 -51.67
N ALA A 509 3.18 14.82 -52.01
CA ALA A 509 4.02 13.71 -52.47
C ALA A 509 4.77 14.02 -53.79
N GLN A 510 4.17 14.78 -54.71
CA GLN A 510 4.85 15.21 -55.93
C GLN A 510 5.94 16.26 -55.62
N LEU A 511 5.66 17.20 -54.72
CA LEU A 511 6.61 18.25 -54.33
C LEU A 511 7.88 17.72 -53.65
N GLU A 512 7.86 16.49 -53.13
CA GLU A 512 9.08 15.84 -52.58
C GLU A 512 10.11 15.51 -53.67
N ASN A 513 9.65 15.21 -54.89
CA ASN A 513 10.50 14.66 -55.96
C ASN A 513 10.45 15.46 -57.26
N THR A 514 9.62 16.50 -57.34
CA THR A 514 9.36 17.27 -58.56
C THR A 514 9.31 18.75 -58.23
N PRO A 515 10.00 19.62 -58.99
CA PRO A 515 9.96 21.06 -58.74
C PRO A 515 8.51 21.59 -58.86
N PRO A 516 8.10 22.58 -58.05
CA PRO A 516 6.72 23.05 -57.97
C PRO A 516 6.10 23.45 -59.31
N GLU A 517 6.90 24.01 -60.20
CA GLU A 517 6.53 24.45 -61.55
C GLU A 517 6.10 23.29 -62.45
N GLU A 518 6.64 22.09 -62.22
CA GLU A 518 6.37 20.90 -63.03
C GLU A 518 5.17 20.10 -62.55
N VAL A 519 4.83 20.21 -61.26
CA VAL A 519 3.67 19.50 -60.66
C VAL A 519 2.37 19.89 -61.38
N ALA A 520 2.23 21.14 -61.80
CA ALA A 520 1.05 21.64 -62.51
C ALA A 520 0.89 21.05 -63.93
N PHE A 521 1.92 20.41 -64.51
CA PHE A 521 1.82 19.72 -65.80
C PHE A 521 1.26 18.30 -65.66
N HIS A 522 1.30 17.71 -64.46
CA HIS A 522 0.72 16.39 -64.23
C HIS A 522 -0.81 16.46 -64.33
N ALA A 523 -1.43 15.59 -65.12
CA ALA A 523 -2.87 15.68 -65.44
C ALA A 523 -3.78 15.72 -64.19
N SER A 524 -3.45 14.92 -63.17
CA SER A 524 -4.18 14.87 -61.88
C SER A 524 -4.07 16.15 -61.07
N TYR A 525 -3.01 16.94 -61.27
CA TYR A 525 -2.71 18.17 -60.54
C TYR A 525 -2.67 19.40 -61.47
N SER A 526 -3.28 19.30 -62.65
CA SER A 526 -3.38 20.44 -63.57
C SER A 526 -4.26 21.55 -63.00
N LYS A 527 -4.10 22.78 -63.50
CA LYS A 527 -4.95 23.93 -63.14
C LYS A 527 -6.45 23.60 -63.24
N ALA A 528 -6.86 22.86 -64.26
CA ALA A 528 -8.25 22.46 -64.46
C ALA A 528 -8.71 21.45 -63.40
N SER A 529 -7.86 20.47 -63.04
CA SER A 529 -8.13 19.51 -61.98
C SER A 529 -8.21 20.18 -60.60
N ALA A 530 -7.28 21.10 -60.30
CA ALA A 530 -7.30 21.89 -59.07
C ALA A 530 -8.60 22.68 -58.91
N LYS A 531 -9.01 23.45 -59.93
CA LYS A 531 -10.29 24.19 -59.90
C LYS A 531 -11.50 23.27 -59.70
N ARG A 532 -11.49 22.07 -60.29
CA ARG A 532 -12.58 21.10 -60.14
C ARG A 532 -12.70 20.60 -58.70
N VAL A 533 -11.58 20.33 -58.03
CA VAL A 533 -11.58 19.89 -56.62
C VAL A 533 -11.98 21.04 -55.70
N LEU A 534 -11.39 22.22 -55.87
CA LEU A 534 -11.58 23.37 -54.97
C LEU A 534 -13.02 23.91 -55.02
N THR A 535 -13.64 23.96 -56.21
CA THR A 535 -15.04 24.44 -56.36
C THR A 535 -16.07 23.48 -55.75
N ALA A 536 -15.70 22.24 -55.43
CA ALA A 536 -16.55 21.32 -54.69
C ALA A 536 -16.67 21.67 -53.20
N TYR A 537 -15.82 22.55 -52.67
CA TYR A 537 -15.78 22.95 -51.27
C TYR A 537 -15.92 24.47 -51.07
N PRO A 538 -17.05 25.09 -51.49
CA PRO A 538 -17.37 26.46 -51.08
C PRO A 538 -17.64 26.53 -49.58
N VAL A 539 -17.56 27.73 -48.97
CA VAL A 539 -17.83 27.95 -47.53
C VAL A 539 -19.08 27.22 -47.01
N ARG A 540 -20.18 27.24 -47.80
CA ARG A 540 -21.42 26.54 -47.45
C ARG A 540 -21.26 25.02 -47.31
N GLU A 541 -20.51 24.38 -48.21
CA GLU A 541 -20.27 22.93 -48.14
C GLU A 541 -19.26 22.58 -47.04
N VAL A 542 -18.25 23.44 -46.83
CA VAL A 542 -17.32 23.32 -45.69
C VAL A 542 -18.10 23.34 -44.37
N ARG A 543 -18.99 24.33 -44.17
CA ARG A 543 -19.85 24.41 -42.98
C ARG A 543 -20.66 23.13 -42.78
N LYS A 544 -21.38 22.70 -43.82
CA LYS A 544 -22.21 21.49 -43.77
C LYS A 544 -21.38 20.24 -43.44
N ASN A 545 -20.17 20.10 -43.98
CA ASN A 545 -19.29 18.99 -43.65
C ASN A 545 -18.79 19.06 -42.20
N LEU A 546 -18.46 20.25 -41.70
CA LEU A 546 -18.06 20.45 -40.30
C LEU A 546 -19.22 20.17 -39.33
N GLU A 547 -20.47 20.52 -39.66
CA GLU A 547 -21.66 20.14 -38.89
C GLU A 547 -21.77 18.61 -38.77
N LEU A 548 -21.50 17.87 -39.85
CA LEU A 548 -21.49 16.40 -39.82
C LEU A 548 -20.34 15.83 -38.98
N VAL A 549 -19.17 16.49 -38.97
CA VAL A 549 -18.06 16.13 -38.06
C VAL A 549 -18.48 16.34 -36.61
N TRP A 550 -19.10 17.47 -36.29
CA TRP A 550 -19.58 17.79 -34.94
C TRP A 550 -20.59 16.75 -34.43
N VAL A 551 -21.60 16.40 -35.24
CA VAL A 551 -22.58 15.35 -34.88
C VAL A 551 -21.89 14.03 -34.55
N ARG A 552 -20.78 13.68 -35.23
CA ARG A 552 -19.98 12.49 -34.88
C ARG A 552 -19.23 12.67 -33.57
N VAL A 553 -18.63 13.84 -33.32
CA VAL A 553 -17.98 14.17 -32.03
C VAL A 553 -18.97 14.01 -30.89
N GLU A 554 -20.19 14.54 -31.02
CA GLU A 554 -21.26 14.37 -30.03
C GLU A 554 -21.60 12.90 -29.82
N LYS A 555 -21.75 12.12 -30.89
CA LYS A 555 -21.99 10.68 -30.80
C LYS A 555 -20.81 9.91 -30.18
N HIS A 556 -19.60 10.43 -30.29
CA HIS A 556 -18.39 9.75 -29.84
C HIS A 556 -18.06 10.01 -28.37
N PHE A 557 -18.27 11.24 -27.90
CA PHE A 557 -17.90 11.73 -26.57
C PHE A 557 -19.11 12.29 -25.78
N GLY A 558 -20.33 11.84 -26.10
CA GLY A 558 -21.62 12.45 -25.72
C GLY A 558 -21.88 12.73 -24.24
N ASP A 559 -21.17 12.07 -23.33
CA ASP A 559 -21.36 12.26 -21.88
C ASP A 559 -20.42 13.31 -21.28
N ASP A 560 -19.31 13.65 -21.95
CA ASP A 560 -18.28 14.56 -21.42
C ASP A 560 -18.16 15.84 -22.26
N LYS A 561 -18.80 16.92 -21.77
CA LYS A 561 -18.77 18.24 -22.42
C LYS A 561 -17.34 18.80 -22.49
N THR A 562 -16.48 18.51 -21.51
CA THR A 562 -15.11 19.02 -21.46
C THR A 562 -14.28 18.38 -22.56
N VAL A 563 -14.33 17.05 -22.67
CA VAL A 563 -13.64 16.30 -23.73
C VAL A 563 -14.15 16.71 -25.10
N ARG A 564 -15.46 16.90 -25.30
CA ARG A 564 -16.01 17.39 -26.58
C ARG A 564 -15.40 18.72 -27.01
N GLN A 565 -15.30 19.69 -26.11
CA GLN A 565 -14.72 20.99 -26.42
C GLN A 565 -13.23 20.90 -26.78
N VAL A 566 -12.48 20.08 -26.05
CA VAL A 566 -11.05 19.87 -26.34
C VAL A 566 -10.86 19.18 -27.70
N VAL A 567 -11.64 18.13 -27.98
CA VAL A 567 -11.62 17.44 -29.28
C VAL A 567 -12.00 18.37 -30.42
N TRP A 568 -13.02 19.20 -30.24
CA TRP A 568 -13.46 20.15 -31.27
C TRP A 568 -12.42 21.21 -31.58
N ARG A 569 -11.76 21.76 -30.54
CA ARG A 569 -10.64 22.69 -30.72
C ARG A 569 -9.48 22.03 -31.46
N ALA A 570 -9.15 20.79 -31.15
CA ALA A 570 -8.09 20.10 -31.86
C ALA A 570 -8.43 19.83 -33.34
N ILE A 571 -9.69 19.50 -33.65
CA ILE A 571 -10.14 19.38 -35.05
C ILE A 571 -10.06 20.74 -35.75
N GLN A 572 -10.44 21.82 -35.08
CA GLN A 572 -10.31 23.18 -35.60
C GLN A 572 -8.85 23.50 -35.93
N ASP A 573 -7.95 23.32 -34.97
CA ASP A 573 -6.53 23.62 -35.13
C ASP A 573 -5.91 22.78 -36.25
N TYR A 574 -6.28 21.50 -36.34
CA TYR A 574 -5.87 20.61 -37.42
C TYR A 574 -6.38 21.11 -38.79
N PHE A 575 -7.67 21.43 -38.90
CA PHE A 575 -8.28 21.89 -40.16
C PHE A 575 -7.72 23.24 -40.61
N VAL A 576 -7.46 24.16 -39.68
CA VAL A 576 -6.87 25.47 -39.96
C VAL A 576 -5.43 25.32 -40.43
N LYS A 577 -4.66 24.44 -39.79
CA LYS A 577 -3.29 24.11 -40.22
C LYS A 577 -3.28 23.56 -41.64
N ASP A 578 -4.13 22.57 -41.93
CA ASP A 578 -4.26 21.99 -43.28
C ASP A 578 -4.68 23.05 -44.30
N SER A 579 -5.69 23.86 -43.99
CA SER A 579 -6.16 24.94 -44.87
C SER A 579 -5.06 25.95 -45.21
N THR A 580 -4.21 26.27 -44.24
CA THR A 580 -3.05 27.15 -44.43
C THR A 580 -2.02 26.49 -45.34
N GLN A 581 -1.71 25.21 -45.11
CA GLN A 581 -0.79 24.44 -45.96
C GLN A 581 -1.31 24.28 -47.39
N PHE A 582 -2.61 24.11 -47.58
CA PHE A 582 -3.24 24.04 -48.90
C PHE A 582 -3.09 25.37 -49.65
N ALA A 583 -3.31 26.50 -48.98
CA ALA A 583 -3.12 27.82 -49.58
C ALA A 583 -1.66 28.05 -50.00
N GLU A 584 -0.70 27.68 -49.16
CA GLU A 584 0.74 27.75 -49.48
C GLU A 584 1.11 26.83 -50.64
N ALA A 585 0.60 25.60 -50.67
CA ALA A 585 0.83 24.65 -51.76
C ALA A 585 0.26 25.16 -53.09
N ILE A 586 -0.94 25.74 -53.08
CA ILE A 586 -1.53 26.39 -54.27
C ILE A 586 -0.62 27.51 -54.78
N GLN A 587 -0.13 28.37 -53.88
CA GLN A 587 0.73 29.50 -54.26
C GLN A 587 2.04 29.02 -54.90
N LYS A 588 2.61 27.91 -54.41
CA LYS A 588 3.84 27.30 -54.95
C LYS A 588 3.62 26.65 -56.32
N VAL A 589 2.53 25.90 -56.50
CA VAL A 589 2.28 25.08 -57.70
C VAL A 589 1.61 25.86 -58.83
N TYR A 590 0.77 26.85 -58.51
CA TYR A 590 0.01 27.62 -59.50
C TYR A 590 0.25 29.14 -59.41
N PRO A 591 1.51 29.60 -59.44
CA PRO A 591 1.84 31.01 -59.25
C PRO A 591 1.20 31.90 -60.33
N GLY A 592 0.68 33.06 -59.92
CA GLY A 592 0.08 34.04 -60.84
C GLY A 592 -1.24 33.59 -61.49
N THR A 593 -1.84 32.49 -61.04
CA THR A 593 -3.14 32.02 -61.51
C THR A 593 -4.28 32.41 -60.58
N ASP A 594 -5.51 32.22 -61.03
CA ASP A 594 -6.74 32.41 -60.26
C ASP A 594 -7.18 31.16 -59.48
N VAL A 595 -6.26 30.20 -59.25
CA VAL A 595 -6.53 29.02 -58.42
C VAL A 595 -6.37 29.42 -56.94
N GLN A 596 -7.42 29.21 -56.15
CA GLN A 596 -7.43 29.48 -54.71
C GLN A 596 -8.51 28.63 -54.03
N LEU A 597 -8.40 28.46 -52.71
CA LEU A 597 -9.48 27.87 -51.91
C LEU A 597 -10.76 28.72 -52.04
N CYS A 598 -11.93 28.07 -52.03
CA CYS A 598 -13.23 28.74 -52.09
C CYS A 598 -13.73 29.24 -50.73
N TYR A 599 -12.84 29.26 -49.73
CA TYR A 599 -13.05 29.73 -48.37
C TYR A 599 -11.72 30.29 -47.83
N SER A 600 -11.79 31.22 -46.88
CA SER A 600 -10.63 31.70 -46.14
C SER A 600 -10.49 30.99 -44.79
N VAL A 601 -9.31 31.11 -44.16
CA VAL A 601 -9.10 30.62 -42.78
C VAL A 601 -10.07 31.29 -41.81
N ALA A 602 -10.41 32.57 -42.02
CA ALA A 602 -11.40 33.28 -41.21
C ALA A 602 -12.81 32.68 -41.35
N ASP A 603 -13.21 32.31 -42.58
CA ASP A 603 -14.49 31.63 -42.82
C ASP A 603 -14.54 30.27 -42.13
N ALA A 604 -13.45 29.51 -42.18
CA ALA A 604 -13.34 28.23 -41.49
C ALA A 604 -13.48 28.39 -39.97
N MET A 605 -12.74 29.33 -39.37
CA MET A 605 -12.82 29.65 -37.94
C MET A 605 -14.23 30.10 -37.51
N ALA A 606 -14.90 30.90 -38.33
CA ALA A 606 -16.28 31.31 -38.09
C ALA A 606 -17.23 30.09 -38.07
N CYS A 607 -17.08 29.15 -39.03
CA CYS A 607 -17.86 27.92 -39.04
C CYS A 607 -17.66 27.10 -37.76
N PHE A 608 -16.42 26.88 -37.31
CA PHE A 608 -16.15 26.13 -36.07
C PHE A 608 -16.77 26.79 -34.83
N SER A 609 -16.71 28.12 -34.77
CA SER A 609 -17.29 28.92 -33.67
C SER A 609 -18.81 28.81 -33.64
N GLU A 610 -19.46 28.98 -34.78
CA GLU A 610 -20.93 28.91 -34.92
C GLU A 610 -21.50 27.51 -34.61
N ILE A 611 -20.78 26.44 -34.94
CA ILE A 611 -21.24 25.06 -34.73
C ILE A 611 -21.20 24.64 -33.25
N SER A 612 -20.26 25.18 -32.46
CA SER A 612 -20.06 24.79 -31.06
C SER A 612 -20.83 25.62 -30.03
N HIS A 613 -21.61 26.61 -30.51
CA HIS A 613 -22.56 27.42 -29.73
C HIS A 613 -23.94 26.78 -29.75
#